data_AF-X0VLX9-F1
#
_entry.id   AF-X0VLX9-F1
#
_cell.length_a   1.000
_cell.length_b   1.000
_cell.length_c   1.000
_cell.angle_alpha   90.00
_cell.angle_beta   90.00
_cell.angle_gamma   90.00
#
_symmetry.space_group_name_H-M   'P 1'
#
loop_
_entity.id
_entity.type
_entity.pdbx_description
1 polymer ?
#
loop_
_entity_poly.entity_id
_entity_poly.type
_entity_poly.pdbx_seq_one_letter_code
_entity_poly.pdbx_strand_id
1 'polypeptide(L)'
;MREEFEGQAVSEKSLPYFRAATAKARLRGQVFGLFGGRSLGIDTGTFDPLQWKRMFGVDTEHIDQLEIIRRADLVPEDQTTHMVNWLEKNVAQVDYGKGKLTREKLAFQVRCYLATKEIIAENRMDFIAIKCMPDLTTHFVPQCISAALMPGPYDAQGSKEPVAMACEADGDGALTMEILKQ
;
A
#
# COMPACT_ATOMS: atom_id res chain seq x y z
N MET A 1 25.30 36.86 -17.37
CA MET A 1 26.37 35.86 -17.24
C MET A 1 25.80 34.57 -17.82
N ARG A 2 26.33 34.05 -18.94
CA ARG A 2 25.93 32.72 -19.44
C ARG A 2 26.58 31.69 -18.52
N GLU A 3 25.80 30.83 -17.91
CA GLU A 3 26.33 29.71 -17.14
C GLU A 3 26.95 28.69 -18.10
N GLU A 4 28.17 28.24 -17.80
CA GLU A 4 28.85 27.20 -18.58
C GLU A 4 28.16 25.85 -18.37
N PHE A 5 28.02 25.08 -19.46
CA PHE A 5 27.28 23.81 -19.49
C PHE A 5 27.87 22.75 -18.54
N GLU A 6 29.17 22.80 -18.28
CA GLU A 6 29.87 21.88 -17.37
C GLU A 6 29.89 22.37 -15.90
N GLY A 7 29.25 23.50 -15.60
CA GLY A 7 29.21 24.05 -14.25
C GLY A 7 28.26 23.27 -13.32
N GLN A 8 28.68 23.07 -12.07
CA GLN A 8 27.87 22.43 -11.02
C GLN A 8 26.48 23.09 -10.86
N ALA A 9 26.38 24.39 -11.08
CA ALA A 9 25.13 25.16 -11.04
C ALA A 9 24.08 24.68 -12.08
N VAL A 10 24.50 24.24 -13.27
CA VAL A 10 23.60 23.71 -14.31
C VAL A 10 23.06 22.34 -13.89
N SER A 11 23.92 21.50 -13.30
CA SER A 11 23.53 20.19 -12.77
C SER A 11 22.53 20.31 -11.63
N GLU A 12 22.80 21.17 -10.64
CA GLU A 12 21.92 21.39 -9.49
C GLU A 12 20.54 21.93 -9.90
N LYS A 13 20.48 22.79 -10.91
CA LYS A 13 19.21 23.29 -11.45
C LYS A 13 18.47 22.25 -12.28
N SER A 14 19.17 21.37 -13.00
CA SER A 14 18.55 20.42 -13.94
C SER A 14 18.09 19.13 -13.28
N LEU A 15 18.80 18.66 -12.24
CA LEU A 15 18.52 17.39 -11.57
C LEU A 15 17.09 17.25 -11.02
N PRO A 16 16.46 18.27 -10.41
CA PRO A 16 15.07 18.18 -9.97
C PRO A 16 14.10 17.91 -11.13
N TYR A 17 14.33 18.51 -12.31
CA TYR A 17 13.50 18.28 -13.49
C TYR A 17 13.67 16.85 -14.01
N PHE A 18 14.90 16.32 -14.02
CA PHE A 18 15.14 14.93 -14.41
C PHE A 18 14.50 13.93 -13.44
N ARG A 19 14.56 14.19 -12.13
CA ARG A 19 13.88 13.36 -11.13
C ARG A 19 12.36 13.37 -11.33
N ALA A 20 11.76 14.54 -11.49
CA ALA A 20 10.32 14.68 -11.76
C ALA A 20 9.92 14.00 -13.08
N ALA A 21 10.70 14.16 -14.14
CA ALA A 21 10.44 13.53 -15.43
C ALA A 21 10.57 12.00 -15.35
N THR A 22 11.57 11.50 -14.61
CA THR A 22 11.78 10.06 -14.37
C THR A 22 10.64 9.47 -13.57
N ALA A 23 10.22 10.12 -12.49
CA ALA A 23 9.09 9.67 -11.68
C ALA A 23 7.81 9.57 -12.52
N LYS A 24 7.48 10.61 -13.29
CA LYS A 24 6.34 10.58 -14.21
C LYS A 24 6.45 9.47 -15.25
N ALA A 25 7.65 9.25 -15.80
CA ALA A 25 7.88 8.20 -16.80
C ALA A 25 7.70 6.80 -16.21
N ARG A 26 8.12 6.58 -14.95
CA ARG A 26 8.00 5.29 -14.25
C ARG A 26 6.58 4.94 -13.82
N LEU A 27 5.76 5.95 -13.50
CA LEU A 27 4.33 5.75 -13.19
C LEU A 27 3.51 5.29 -14.40
N ARG A 28 3.96 5.62 -15.62
CA ARG A 28 3.21 5.30 -16.82
C ARG A 28 3.17 3.78 -17.03
N GLY A 29 1.97 3.24 -17.07
CA GLY A 29 1.72 1.80 -17.23
C GLY A 29 1.65 1.04 -15.90
N GLN A 30 1.85 1.71 -14.76
CA GLN A 30 1.59 1.11 -13.46
C GLN A 30 0.09 0.93 -13.22
N VAL A 31 -0.25 -0.01 -12.35
CA VAL A 31 -1.62 -0.37 -11.97
C VAL A 31 -1.85 0.00 -10.50
N PHE A 32 -2.81 0.89 -10.27
CA PHE A 32 -3.34 1.21 -8.96
C PHE A 32 -4.47 0.24 -8.59
N GLY A 33 -4.37 -0.42 -7.44
CA GLY A 33 -5.44 -1.26 -6.89
C GLY A 33 -6.29 -0.54 -5.85
N LEU A 34 -7.54 -0.27 -6.17
CA LEU A 34 -8.53 0.26 -5.23
C LEU A 34 -9.29 -0.91 -4.59
N PHE A 35 -9.14 -1.12 -3.29
CA PHE A 35 -9.92 -2.13 -2.55
C PHE A 35 -11.09 -1.47 -1.83
N GLY A 36 -12.30 -1.86 -2.23
CA GLY A 36 -13.53 -1.22 -1.78
C GLY A 36 -13.72 0.16 -2.44
N GLY A 37 -14.43 1.06 -1.78
CA GLY A 37 -14.80 2.36 -2.36
C GLY A 37 -14.64 3.52 -1.40
N ARG A 38 -15.41 4.59 -1.61
CA ARG A 38 -15.38 5.78 -0.75
C ARG A 38 -15.64 5.39 0.71
N SER A 39 -14.67 5.68 1.57
CA SER A 39 -14.76 5.42 3.00
C SER A 39 -15.40 6.59 3.74
N LEU A 40 -16.33 6.29 4.66
CA LEU A 40 -16.94 7.25 5.61
C LEU A 40 -17.52 8.55 5.02
N GLY A 41 -17.73 8.61 3.71
CA GLY A 41 -18.10 9.87 3.06
C GLY A 41 -16.94 10.88 2.96
N ILE A 42 -15.67 10.47 3.07
CA ILE A 42 -14.50 11.34 2.89
C ILE A 42 -14.38 11.69 1.41
N ASP A 43 -14.67 12.94 1.03
CA ASP A 43 -14.60 13.38 -0.36
C ASP A 43 -13.16 13.34 -0.90
N THR A 44 -12.18 13.69 -0.06
CA THR A 44 -10.77 13.75 -0.44
C THR A 44 -10.14 12.39 -0.71
N GLY A 45 -10.80 11.28 -0.36
CA GLY A 45 -10.36 9.93 -0.72
C GLY A 45 -10.85 9.48 -2.09
N THR A 46 -11.65 10.29 -2.78
CA THR A 46 -12.15 9.98 -4.13
C THR A 46 -11.20 10.54 -5.19
N PHE A 47 -10.97 9.79 -6.26
CA PHE A 47 -10.14 10.20 -7.39
C PHE A 47 -10.87 9.97 -8.72
N ASP A 48 -10.38 10.60 -9.79
CA ASP A 48 -10.84 10.36 -11.18
C ASP A 48 -9.81 9.48 -11.93
N PRO A 49 -10.12 8.21 -12.22
CA PRO A 49 -9.23 7.32 -12.97
C PRO A 49 -8.84 7.87 -14.35
N LEU A 50 -9.74 8.60 -15.02
CA LEU A 50 -9.44 9.17 -16.34
C LEU A 50 -8.52 10.39 -16.22
N GLN A 51 -8.65 11.17 -15.14
CA GLN A 51 -7.69 12.23 -14.83
C GLN A 51 -6.30 11.65 -14.59
N TRP A 52 -6.19 10.60 -13.77
CA TRP A 52 -4.92 9.94 -13.49
C TRP A 52 -4.30 9.32 -14.74
N LYS A 53 -5.09 8.63 -15.56
CA LYS A 53 -4.62 8.05 -16.83
C LYS A 53 -4.09 9.13 -17.78
N ARG A 54 -4.72 10.31 -17.84
CA ARG A 54 -4.22 11.46 -18.63
C ARG A 54 -2.96 12.09 -18.04
N MET A 55 -2.88 12.26 -16.73
CA MET A 55 -1.79 12.99 -16.07
C MET A 55 -0.53 12.14 -15.87
N PHE A 56 -0.71 10.90 -15.43
CA PHE A 56 0.36 10.01 -14.99
C PHE A 56 0.48 8.73 -15.82
N GLY A 57 -0.56 8.38 -16.59
CA GLY A 57 -0.57 7.14 -17.37
C GLY A 57 -0.75 5.88 -16.51
N VAL A 58 -1.26 6.05 -15.30
CA VAL A 58 -1.61 4.96 -14.36
C VAL A 58 -2.96 4.36 -14.77
N ASP A 59 -3.07 3.03 -14.70
CA ASP A 59 -4.34 2.32 -14.80
C ASP A 59 -4.93 2.04 -13.42
N THR A 60 -6.24 1.82 -13.36
CA THR A 60 -6.94 1.60 -12.09
C THR A 60 -7.71 0.30 -12.16
N GLU A 61 -7.45 -0.59 -11.21
CA GLU A 61 -8.20 -1.81 -10.97
C GLU A 61 -9.02 -1.67 -9.68
N HIS A 62 -10.27 -2.11 -9.70
CA HIS A 62 -11.15 -2.02 -8.55
C HIS A 62 -11.48 -3.43 -8.05
N ILE A 63 -11.14 -3.69 -6.80
CA ILE A 63 -11.24 -4.99 -6.16
C ILE A 63 -12.21 -4.90 -5.00
N ASP A 64 -13.14 -5.84 -4.90
CA ASP A 64 -13.99 -5.93 -3.73
C ASP A 64 -13.14 -6.29 -2.49
N GLN A 65 -13.20 -5.47 -1.44
CA GLN A 65 -12.41 -5.68 -0.23
C GLN A 65 -12.78 -6.98 0.53
N LEU A 66 -13.95 -7.58 0.29
CA LEU A 66 -14.30 -8.89 0.83
C LEU A 66 -13.47 -10.02 0.22
N GLU A 67 -12.82 -9.80 -0.93
CA GLU A 67 -11.89 -10.76 -1.51
C GLU A 67 -10.68 -11.00 -0.60
N ILE A 68 -10.23 -9.96 0.13
CA ILE A 68 -9.19 -10.09 1.15
C ILE A 68 -9.65 -11.06 2.24
N ILE A 69 -10.89 -10.91 2.72
CA ILE A 69 -11.46 -11.73 3.78
C ILE A 69 -11.61 -13.18 3.30
N ARG A 70 -12.20 -13.39 2.12
CA ARG A 70 -12.39 -14.72 1.53
C ARG A 70 -11.07 -15.48 1.37
N ARG A 71 -10.01 -14.78 0.97
CA ARG A 71 -8.67 -15.40 0.79
C ARG A 71 -7.90 -15.54 2.09
N ALA A 72 -8.13 -14.70 3.09
CA ALA A 72 -7.51 -14.82 4.41
C ALA A 72 -7.79 -16.20 5.06
N ASP A 73 -8.96 -16.78 4.79
CA ASP A 73 -9.34 -18.13 5.24
C ASP A 73 -8.54 -19.25 4.55
N LEU A 74 -7.98 -18.98 3.36
CA LEU A 74 -7.18 -19.94 2.59
C LEU A 74 -5.70 -19.90 2.95
N VAL A 75 -5.25 -18.89 3.71
CA VAL A 75 -3.85 -18.74 4.11
C VAL A 75 -3.45 -19.90 5.03
N PRO A 76 -2.30 -20.56 4.81
CA PRO A 76 -1.84 -21.63 5.69
C PRO A 76 -1.54 -21.16 7.13
N GLU A 77 -1.83 -22.03 8.12
CA GLU A 77 -1.63 -21.72 9.54
C GLU A 77 -0.16 -21.58 9.93
N ASP A 78 0.74 -22.35 9.30
CA ASP A 78 2.17 -22.28 9.50
C ASP A 78 2.75 -20.92 9.05
N GLN A 79 2.31 -20.42 7.89
CA GLN A 79 2.70 -19.08 7.40
C GLN A 79 2.18 -17.97 8.32
N THR A 80 0.94 -18.10 8.79
CA THR A 80 0.32 -17.16 9.72
C THR A 80 1.09 -17.13 11.05
N THR A 81 1.37 -18.31 11.62
CA THR A 81 2.10 -18.45 12.88
C THR A 81 3.51 -17.89 12.77
N HIS A 82 4.21 -18.17 11.66
CA HIS A 82 5.55 -17.63 11.41
C HIS A 82 5.56 -16.10 11.42
N MET A 83 4.62 -15.46 10.72
CA MET A 83 4.51 -14.00 10.67
C MET A 83 4.11 -13.39 12.03
N VAL A 84 3.18 -14.00 12.76
CA VAL A 84 2.80 -13.54 14.11
C VAL A 84 3.99 -13.59 15.06
N ASN A 85 4.71 -14.72 15.10
CA ASN A 85 5.89 -14.87 15.94
C ASN A 85 7.01 -13.88 15.54
N TRP A 86 7.14 -13.61 14.25
CA TRP A 86 8.07 -12.59 13.76
C TRP A 86 7.66 -11.19 14.26
N LEU A 87 6.39 -10.81 14.20
CA LEU A 87 5.93 -9.53 14.74
C LEU A 87 6.22 -9.44 16.25
N GLU A 88 5.81 -10.44 17.02
CA GLU A 88 6.03 -10.51 18.49
C GLU A 88 7.51 -10.40 18.88
N LYS A 89 8.42 -10.85 18.02
CA LYS A 89 9.87 -10.78 18.25
C LYS A 89 10.51 -9.47 17.79
N ASN A 90 10.02 -8.86 16.71
CA ASN A 90 10.70 -7.77 16.02
C ASN A 90 10.14 -6.38 16.32
N VAL A 91 8.93 -6.28 16.87
CA VAL A 91 8.41 -4.99 17.38
C VAL A 91 8.78 -4.80 18.84
N ALA A 92 8.73 -3.55 19.33
CA ALA A 92 9.01 -3.25 20.73
C ALA A 92 8.08 -4.01 21.69
N GLN A 93 6.80 -4.13 21.36
CA GLN A 93 5.81 -4.88 22.13
C GLN A 93 4.56 -5.17 21.28
N VAL A 94 4.00 -6.36 21.43
CA VAL A 94 2.62 -6.65 21.07
C VAL A 94 1.79 -6.69 22.36
N ASP A 95 0.98 -5.66 22.60
CA ASP A 95 0.18 -5.56 23.81
C ASP A 95 -1.20 -6.22 23.62
N TYR A 96 -1.33 -7.44 24.13
CA TYR A 96 -2.59 -8.17 24.17
C TYR A 96 -3.50 -7.81 25.37
N GLY A 97 -3.14 -6.81 26.19
CA GLY A 97 -3.69 -6.50 27.51
C GLY A 97 -5.22 -6.54 27.68
N LYS A 98 -5.86 -5.39 27.95
CA LYS A 98 -7.34 -5.30 28.13
C LYS A 98 -8.07 -4.72 26.90
N GLY A 99 -7.33 -4.50 25.82
CA GLY A 99 -7.86 -3.95 24.58
C GLY A 99 -8.70 -4.96 23.80
N LYS A 100 -9.13 -4.55 22.59
CA LYS A 100 -9.84 -5.45 21.67
C LYS A 100 -8.91 -6.35 20.87
N LEU A 101 -7.59 -6.14 20.94
CA LEU A 101 -6.57 -6.93 20.24
C LEU A 101 -6.33 -8.24 20.99
N THR A 102 -6.43 -9.36 20.29
CA THR A 102 -6.05 -10.69 20.78
C THR A 102 -5.08 -11.30 19.78
N ARG A 103 -4.40 -12.38 20.16
CA ARG A 103 -3.48 -13.09 19.27
C ARG A 103 -4.21 -13.64 18.04
N GLU A 104 -5.45 -14.09 18.19
CA GLU A 104 -6.30 -14.57 17.09
C GLU A 104 -6.66 -13.43 16.13
N LYS A 105 -6.97 -12.24 16.65
CA LYS A 105 -7.22 -11.07 15.79
C LYS A 105 -5.96 -10.55 15.11
N LEU A 106 -4.81 -10.66 15.76
CA LEU A 106 -3.53 -10.35 15.10
C LEU A 106 -3.25 -11.36 13.99
N ALA A 107 -3.44 -12.65 14.25
CA ALA A 107 -3.31 -13.72 13.26
C ALA A 107 -4.25 -13.49 12.07
N PHE A 108 -5.49 -13.07 12.30
CA PHE A 108 -6.42 -12.76 11.22
C PHE A 108 -6.02 -11.50 10.42
N GLN A 109 -5.49 -10.46 11.07
CA GLN A 109 -4.91 -9.30 10.36
C GLN A 109 -3.70 -9.70 9.51
N VAL A 110 -2.84 -10.59 10.03
CA VAL A 110 -1.71 -11.16 9.30
C VAL A 110 -2.18 -11.95 8.07
N ARG A 111 -3.23 -12.76 8.21
CA ARG A 111 -3.84 -13.48 7.08
C ARG A 111 -4.38 -12.52 6.01
N CYS A 112 -5.04 -11.45 6.42
CA CYS A 112 -5.49 -10.40 5.50
C CYS A 112 -4.31 -9.76 4.74
N TYR A 113 -3.21 -9.47 5.44
CA TYR A 113 -1.99 -8.95 4.81
C TYR A 113 -1.41 -9.91 3.77
N LEU A 114 -1.25 -11.20 4.12
CA LEU A 114 -0.73 -12.22 3.21
C LEU A 114 -1.64 -12.42 1.99
N ALA A 115 -2.96 -12.50 2.20
CA ALA A 115 -3.94 -12.57 1.12
C ALA A 115 -3.87 -11.33 0.20
N THR A 116 -3.69 -10.14 0.77
CA THR A 116 -3.54 -8.91 0.00
C THR A 116 -2.28 -8.96 -0.88
N LYS A 117 -1.15 -9.48 -0.37
CA LYS A 117 0.08 -9.67 -1.17
C LYS A 117 -0.16 -10.57 -2.38
N GLU A 118 -0.90 -11.66 -2.20
CA GLU A 118 -1.24 -12.57 -3.30
C GLU A 118 -2.11 -11.89 -4.35
N ILE A 119 -3.15 -11.14 -3.93
CA ILE A 119 -4.03 -10.40 -4.85
C ILE A 119 -3.23 -9.35 -5.64
N ILE A 120 -2.33 -8.62 -4.97
CA ILE A 120 -1.44 -7.64 -5.62
C ILE A 120 -0.59 -8.32 -6.69
N ALA A 121 0.05 -9.45 -6.35
CA ALA A 121 0.93 -10.16 -7.26
C ALA A 121 0.18 -10.74 -8.47
N GLU A 122 -1.00 -11.31 -8.26
CA GLU A 122 -1.84 -11.87 -9.33
C GLU A 122 -2.30 -10.81 -10.33
N ASN A 123 -2.72 -9.66 -9.83
CA ASN A 123 -3.23 -8.56 -10.66
C ASN A 123 -2.15 -7.56 -11.08
N ARG A 124 -0.89 -7.80 -10.66
CA ARG A 124 0.27 -6.95 -10.95
C ARG A 124 0.05 -5.49 -10.56
N MET A 125 -0.48 -5.28 -9.36
CA MET A 125 -0.68 -3.94 -8.82
C MET A 125 0.65 -3.38 -8.29
N ASP A 126 0.93 -2.12 -8.58
CA ASP A 126 2.18 -1.45 -8.17
C ASP A 126 2.01 -0.70 -6.84
N PHE A 127 0.81 -0.20 -6.59
CA PHE A 127 0.41 0.48 -5.36
C PHE A 127 -1.10 0.38 -5.15
N ILE A 128 -1.56 0.55 -3.92
CA ILE A 128 -2.93 0.24 -3.54
C ILE A 128 -3.52 1.23 -2.53
N ALA A 129 -4.85 1.23 -2.39
CA ALA A 129 -5.52 1.83 -1.24
C ALA A 129 -6.65 0.90 -0.79
N ILE A 130 -6.84 0.78 0.53
CA ILE A 130 -7.84 -0.13 1.08
C ILE A 130 -8.83 0.63 1.94
N LYS A 131 -10.12 0.53 1.63
CA LYS A 131 -11.19 0.97 2.52
C LYS A 131 -11.29 0.02 3.72
N CYS A 132 -11.29 0.59 4.91
CA CYS A 132 -11.34 -0.19 6.14
C CYS A 132 -12.64 0.03 6.91
N MET A 133 -13.13 1.27 6.98
CA MET A 133 -14.37 1.60 7.67
C MET A 133 -15.57 1.84 6.74
N PRO A 134 -16.80 1.56 7.22
CA PRO A 134 -17.09 0.83 8.46
C PRO A 134 -16.87 -0.69 8.33
N ASP A 135 -16.91 -1.19 7.10
CA ASP A 135 -17.10 -2.62 6.79
C ASP A 135 -16.09 -3.56 7.47
N LEU A 136 -14.80 -3.46 7.16
CA LEU A 136 -13.77 -4.37 7.67
C LEU A 136 -13.53 -4.17 9.17
N THR A 137 -13.39 -2.91 9.61
CA THR A 137 -13.11 -2.59 11.02
C THR A 137 -14.25 -3.01 11.95
N THR A 138 -15.50 -2.85 11.53
CA THR A 138 -16.67 -3.15 12.37
C THR A 138 -17.00 -4.64 12.38
N HIS A 139 -16.90 -5.32 11.24
CA HIS A 139 -17.37 -6.71 11.11
C HIS A 139 -16.27 -7.76 11.12
N PHE A 140 -15.01 -7.35 10.89
CA PHE A 140 -13.85 -8.23 10.81
C PHE A 140 -12.68 -7.67 11.63
N VAL A 141 -11.61 -7.22 10.96
CA VAL A 141 -10.44 -6.58 11.55
C VAL A 141 -10.00 -5.39 10.72
N PRO A 142 -9.37 -4.37 11.33
CA PRO A 142 -8.76 -3.31 10.57
C PRO A 142 -7.56 -3.80 9.75
N GLN A 143 -7.27 -3.14 8.64
CA GLN A 143 -6.17 -3.49 7.73
C GLN A 143 -4.83 -2.84 8.13
N CYS A 144 -4.63 -2.56 9.42
CA CYS A 144 -3.47 -1.83 9.93
C CYS A 144 -2.15 -2.57 9.72
N ILE A 145 -2.15 -3.91 9.82
CA ILE A 145 -0.95 -4.70 9.52
C ILE A 145 -0.59 -4.58 8.03
N SER A 146 -1.58 -4.61 7.13
CA SER A 146 -1.36 -4.36 5.70
C SER A 146 -0.79 -2.96 5.47
N ALA A 147 -1.39 -1.93 6.08
CA ALA A 147 -0.93 -0.55 5.96
C ALA A 147 0.50 -0.35 6.49
N ALA A 148 0.88 -1.06 7.55
CA ALA A 148 2.21 -0.95 8.16
C ALA A 148 3.28 -1.69 7.35
N LEU A 149 2.96 -2.89 6.83
CA LEU A 149 3.96 -3.76 6.22
C LEU A 149 4.04 -3.62 4.70
N MET A 150 2.97 -3.24 3.99
CA MET A 150 3.01 -3.08 2.52
C MET A 150 4.07 -2.05 2.07
N PRO A 151 4.16 -0.85 2.67
CA PRO A 151 5.20 0.13 2.31
C PRO A 151 6.58 -0.23 2.88
N GLY A 152 6.68 -1.23 3.76
CA GLY A 152 7.94 -1.66 4.35
C GLY A 152 8.82 -2.44 3.35
N PRO A 153 10.15 -2.40 3.47
CA PRO A 153 11.07 -3.13 2.58
C PRO A 153 11.28 -4.60 3.00
N TYR A 154 10.63 -5.05 4.08
CA TYR A 154 10.73 -6.43 4.55
C TYR A 154 9.53 -6.83 5.40
N ASP A 155 9.35 -8.15 5.53
CA ASP A 155 8.46 -8.79 6.50
C ASP A 155 9.09 -10.13 6.96
N ALA A 156 8.30 -11.02 7.58
CA ALA A 156 8.80 -12.33 8.02
C ALA A 156 9.30 -13.26 6.89
N GLN A 157 8.98 -12.96 5.63
CA GLN A 157 9.44 -13.68 4.44
C GLN A 157 10.74 -13.10 3.86
N GLY A 158 11.28 -12.04 4.45
CA GLY A 158 12.54 -11.40 4.05
C GLY A 158 12.35 -10.07 3.35
N SER A 159 13.32 -9.68 2.52
CA SER A 159 13.27 -8.45 1.74
C SER A 159 12.17 -8.51 0.67
N LYS A 160 11.48 -7.39 0.47
CA LYS A 160 10.43 -7.25 -0.55
C LYS A 160 10.45 -5.86 -1.15
N GLU A 161 9.95 -5.74 -2.38
CA GLU A 161 9.68 -4.44 -2.96
C GLU A 161 8.55 -3.73 -2.19
N PRO A 162 8.75 -2.47 -1.77
CA PRO A 162 7.68 -1.69 -1.14
C PRO A 162 6.52 -1.45 -2.09
N VAL A 163 5.31 -1.75 -1.62
CA VAL A 163 4.06 -1.40 -2.28
C VAL A 163 3.45 -0.25 -1.49
N ALA A 164 3.35 0.92 -2.10
CA ALA A 164 2.70 2.04 -1.45
C ALA A 164 1.23 1.67 -1.17
N MET A 165 0.79 1.89 0.07
CA MET A 165 -0.57 1.57 0.50
C MET A 165 -1.13 2.72 1.30
N ALA A 166 -2.25 3.28 0.85
CA ALA A 166 -3.01 4.25 1.63
C ALA A 166 -4.20 3.62 2.37
N CYS A 167 -4.56 4.24 3.49
CA CYS A 167 -5.71 3.86 4.29
C CYS A 167 -7.00 4.49 3.75
N GLU A 168 -8.14 3.90 4.08
CA GLU A 168 -9.48 4.40 3.78
C GLU A 168 -9.76 4.71 2.31
N ALA A 169 -9.16 3.89 1.43
CA ALA A 169 -9.27 4.04 -0.03
C ALA A 169 -8.79 5.41 -0.55
N ASP A 170 -7.88 6.07 0.17
CA ASP A 170 -7.27 7.34 -0.25
C ASP A 170 -6.34 7.14 -1.45
N GLY A 171 -6.91 7.23 -2.65
CA GLY A 171 -6.17 7.08 -3.90
C GLY A 171 -5.07 8.14 -4.05
N ASP A 172 -5.38 9.41 -3.84
CA ASP A 172 -4.41 10.49 -4.01
C ASP A 172 -3.25 10.38 -3.01
N GLY A 173 -3.53 9.92 -1.79
CA GLY A 173 -2.50 9.56 -0.81
C GLY A 173 -1.60 8.42 -1.29
N ALA A 174 -2.18 7.35 -1.86
CA ALA A 174 -1.43 6.22 -2.39
C ALA A 174 -0.53 6.63 -3.57
N LEU A 175 -1.09 7.40 -4.50
CA LEU A 175 -0.34 7.95 -5.65
C LEU A 175 0.78 8.87 -5.21
N THR A 176 0.56 9.70 -4.18
CA THR A 176 1.60 10.58 -3.63
C THR A 176 2.77 9.77 -3.06
N MET A 177 2.48 8.71 -2.30
CA MET A 177 3.52 7.80 -1.80
C MET A 177 4.26 7.12 -2.94
N GLU A 178 3.55 6.69 -3.99
CA GLU A 178 4.16 6.05 -5.15
C GLU A 178 5.04 7.02 -5.95
N ILE A 179 4.64 8.28 -6.12
CA ILE A 179 5.46 9.33 -6.75
C ILE A 179 6.78 9.52 -5.98
N LEU A 180 6.72 9.58 -4.64
CA LEU A 180 7.89 9.80 -3.79
C LEU A 180 8.82 8.58 -3.72
N LYS A 181 8.32 7.39 -4.06
CA LYS A 181 9.10 6.15 -4.16
C LYS A 181 9.97 6.08 -5.42
N GLN A 182 9.60 6.79 -6.50
CA GLN A 182 10.24 6.69 -7.81
C GLN A 182 11.67 7.23 -7.89
#